data_AF-A0A3Q2YEB3-F1
#
_entry.id   AF-A0A3Q2YEB3-F1
#
_cell.length_a   1.000
_cell.length_b   1.000
_cell.length_c   1.000
_cell.angle_alpha   90.00
_cell.angle_beta   90.00
_cell.angle_gamma   90.00
#
_symmetry.space_group_name_H-M   'P 1'
#
loop_
_entity.id
_entity.type
_entity.pdbx_description
1 polymer ?
#
loop_
_entity_poly.entity_id
_entity_poly.type
_entity_poly.pdbx_seq_one_letter_code
_entity_poly.pdbx_strand_id
1 'polypeptide(L)' 'MAAEIEPRPQVRKPCLLSKIDAFQDVVSAAVIIPKEDGVISVSEDR' A
#
# COMPACT_ATOMS: atom_id res chain seq x y z
N MET A 1 1.78 -35.66 4.83
CA MET A 1 2.27 -34.59 5.71
C MET A 1 1.97 -33.27 5.00
N ALA A 2 1.10 -32.43 5.54
CA ALA A 2 0.83 -31.12 4.95
C ALA A 2 2.03 -30.21 5.26
N ALA A 3 2.64 -29.63 4.23
CA ALA A 3 3.68 -28.63 4.42
C ALA A 3 3.04 -27.38 5.03
N GLU A 4 3.48 -26.99 6.21
CA GLU A 4 3.04 -25.76 6.87
C GLU A 4 3.53 -24.57 6.04
N ILE A 5 2.59 -23.85 5.42
CA ILE A 5 2.91 -22.69 4.59
C ILE A 5 3.16 -21.53 5.55
N GLU A 6 4.42 -21.28 5.88
CA GLU A 6 4.76 -20.07 6.63
C GLU A 6 4.33 -18.84 5.83
N PRO A 7 3.46 -17.96 6.38
CA PRO A 7 3.03 -16.75 5.69
C PRO A 7 4.23 -15.81 5.61
N ARG A 8 4.99 -15.91 4.52
CA ARG A 8 6.02 -14.93 4.19
C ARG A 8 5.32 -13.58 4.06
N PRO A 9 5.80 -12.51 4.72
CA PRO A 9 5.28 -11.18 4.47
C PRO A 9 5.49 -10.89 2.98
N GLN A 10 4.42 -10.99 2.19
CA GLN A 10 4.44 -10.53 0.81
C GLN A 10 4.58 -9.03 0.90
N VAL A 11 5.80 -8.52 0.73
CA VAL A 11 6.09 -7.09 0.68
C VAL A 11 5.53 -6.57 -0.64
N ARG A 12 4.19 -6.48 -0.73
CA ARG A 12 3.51 -5.81 -1.82
C ARG A 12 3.73 -4.33 -1.58
N LYS A 13 4.70 -3.75 -2.29
CA LYS A 13 4.88 -2.31 -2.32
C LYS A 13 3.83 -1.74 -3.26
N PRO A 14 2.84 -0.98 -2.76
CA PRO A 14 1.92 -0.28 -3.65
C PRO A 14 2.70 0.72 -4.51
N CYS A 15 2.31 0.86 -5.77
CA CYS A 15 2.86 1.84 -6.69
C CYS A 15 1.72 2.70 -7.25
N LEU A 16 1.96 4.00 -7.36
CA LEU A 16 0.97 4.92 -7.90
C LEU A 16 0.92 4.78 -9.42
N LEU A 17 -0.16 4.22 -9.94
CA LEU A 17 -0.33 4.00 -11.39
C LEU A 17 -0.87 5.24 -12.11
N SER A 18 -1.66 6.06 -11.43
CA SER A 18 -2.23 7.31 -11.94
C SER A 18 -2.41 8.30 -10.79
N LYS A 19 -2.58 9.58 -11.11
CA LYS A 19 -2.92 10.60 -10.11
C LYS A 19 -4.21 10.24 -9.40
N ILE A 20 -4.30 10.61 -8.12
CA ILE A 20 -5.53 10.47 -7.34
C ILE A 20 -6.37 11.73 -7.60
N ASP A 21 -7.46 11.58 -8.34
CA ASP A 21 -8.42 12.67 -8.53
C ASP A 21 -8.90 13.17 -7.16
N ALA A 22 -8.81 14.48 -6.93
CA ALA A 22 -9.01 15.20 -5.65
C ALA A 22 -7.78 15.39 -4.74
N PHE A 23 -6.62 14.79 -5.01
CA PHE A 23 -5.35 15.13 -4.33
C PHE A 23 -4.45 15.95 -5.26
N GLN A 24 -4.13 17.18 -4.85
CA GLN A 24 -3.20 18.04 -5.61
C GLN A 24 -1.74 17.80 -5.23
N ASP A 25 -1.49 17.24 -4.04
CA ASP A 25 -0.15 16.95 -3.54
C ASP A 25 0.48 15.67 -4.11
N VAL A 26 1.81 15.65 -4.07
CA VAL A 26 2.60 14.50 -4.48
C VAL A 26 2.49 13.41 -3.42
N VAL A 27 1.88 12.28 -3.79
CA VAL A 27 1.86 11.07 -2.95
C VAL A 27 3.30 10.53 -2.86
N SER A 28 3.84 10.55 -1.66
CA SER A 28 5.23 10.16 -1.38
C SER A 28 5.34 8.69 -0.98
N ALA A 29 4.31 8.15 -0.32
CA ALA A 29 4.24 6.74 0.02
C ALA A 29 2.79 6.23 0.06
N ALA A 30 2.63 4.91 0.02
CA ALA A 30 1.36 4.26 0.29
C ALA A 30 1.57 3.01 1.15
N VAL A 31 0.66 2.76 2.09
CA VAL A 31 0.74 1.65 3.04
C VAL A 31 -0.53 0.80 2.95
N ILE A 32 -0.36 -0.52 2.88
CA ILE A 32 -1.45 -1.50 2.89
C ILE A 32 -1.67 -1.92 4.34
N ILE A 33 -2.90 -1.82 4.83
CA ILE A 33 -3.27 -2.35 6.15
C ILE A 33 -3.58 -3.84 6.00
N PRO A 34 -2.86 -4.74 6.69
CA PRO A 34 -3.15 -6.16 6.62
C PRO A 34 -4.58 -6.44 7.07
N LYS A 35 -5.29 -7.28 6.30
CA LYS A 35 -6.69 -7.67 6.53
C LYS A 35 -7.74 -6.59 6.22
N GLU A 36 -7.33 -5.44 5.68
CA GLU A 36 -8.23 -4.41 5.21
C GLU A 36 -8.17 -4.30 3.68
N ASP A 37 -9.30 -4.04 3.03
CA ASP A 37 -9.38 -3.80 1.59
C ASP A 37 -9.19 -2.29 1.33
N GLY A 38 -7.98 -1.80 1.64
CA GLY A 38 -7.68 -0.37 1.61
C GLY A 38 -6.19 -0.07 1.56
N VAL A 39 -5.87 1.12 1.04
CA VAL A 39 -4.52 1.70 1.01
C VAL A 39 -4.57 3.13 1.55
N ILE A 40 -3.65 3.45 2.44
CA ILE A 40 -3.44 4.82 2.92
C ILE A 40 -2.39 5.48 2.02
N SER A 41 -2.72 6.61 1.39
CA SER A 41 -1.74 7.48 0.74
C SER A 41 -1.14 8.45 1.75
N VAL A 42 0.18 8.60 1.72
CA VAL A 42 0.95 9.55 2.54
C VAL A 42 1.57 10.58 1.59
N SER A 43 1.27 11.85 1.86
CA SER A 43 1.80 13.01 1.15
C SER A 43 2.54 13.89 2.16
N GLU A 44 3.64 14.51 1.75
CA GLU A 44 4.30 15.53 2.56
C GLU A 44 3.55 16.84 2.41
N ASP A 45 3.05 17.40 3.52
CA ASP A 45 2.50 18.76 3.57
C ASP A 45 3.67 19.74 3.43
N ARG A 46 3.60 20.64 2.44
CA ARG A 46 4.63 21.64 2.18
C ARG A 46 4.39 22.94 2.94
#